data_AF-A0A956U1Z0-F1
#
_entry.id   AF-A0A956U1Z0-F1
#
_cell.length_a   1.000
_cell.length_b   1.000
_cell.length_c   1.000
_cell.angle_alpha   90.00
_cell.angle_beta   90.00
_cell.angle_gamma   90.00
#
_symmetry.space_group_name_H-M   'P 1'
#
loop_
_entity.id
_entity.type
_entity.pdbx_description
1 polymer ?
#
loop_
_entity_poly.entity_id
_entity_poly.type
_entity_poly.pdbx_seq_one_letter_code
_entity_poly.pdbx_strand_id
1 'polypeptide(L)' 'MRKIIVLSFMTLDGVIQAPGGPGEDTSGGFEYGGWTVPYFDDFSGQVMDEQTGHPFDLLLGRKTYDI' A
#
# COMPACT_ATOMS: atom_id res chain seq x y z
N MET A 1 26.24 -1.70 1.86
CA MET A 1 25.22 -0.75 2.34
C MET A 1 23.85 -1.39 2.13
N ARG A 2 22.91 -1.26 3.08
CA ARG A 2 21.53 -1.74 2.90
C ARG A 2 20.78 -0.79 1.96
N LYS A 3 19.83 -1.32 1.18
CA LYS A 3 18.95 -0.51 0.33
C LYS A 3 17.73 -0.07 1.14
N ILE A 4 17.28 1.16 0.91
CA ILE A 4 15.95 1.62 1.34
C ILE A 4 15.03 1.43 0.14
N ILE A 5 13.95 0.69 0.33
CA ILE A 5 12.98 0.35 -0.73
C ILE A 5 11.64 0.93 -0.31
N VAL A 6 10.94 1.57 -1.24
CA VAL A 6 9.56 2.03 -1.06
C VAL A 6 8.68 1.14 -1.93
N LEU A 7 7.69 0.51 -1.30
CA LEU A 7 6.67 -0.29 -1.95
C LEU A 7 5.31 0.34 -1.63
N SER A 8 4.59 0.79 -2.66
CA SER A 8 3.30 1.48 -2.48
C SER A 8 2.42 1.33 -3.70
N PHE A 9 1.10 1.27 -3.49
CA PHE A 9 0.12 1.54 -4.53
C PHE A 9 -0.12 3.05 -4.63
N MET A 10 -0.26 3.56 -5.85
CA MET A 10 -0.55 4.97 -6.10
C MET A 10 -1.49 5.10 -7.31
N THR A 11 -2.47 5.98 -7.23
CA THR A 11 -3.29 6.38 -8.38
C THR A 11 -2.48 7.26 -9.34
N LEU A 12 -2.97 7.47 -10.57
CA LEU A 12 -2.27 8.30 -11.55
C LEU A 12 -2.11 9.78 -11.10
N ASP A 13 -3.05 10.27 -10.29
CA ASP A 13 -3.04 11.61 -9.70
C ASP A 13 -2.38 11.68 -8.31
N GLY A 14 -1.77 10.59 -7.84
CA GLY A 14 -0.86 10.60 -6.68
C GLY A 14 -1.50 10.24 -5.34
N VAL A 15 -2.69 9.64 -5.31
CA VAL A 15 -3.34 9.18 -4.08
C VAL A 15 -2.79 7.82 -3.64
N ILE A 16 -2.41 7.73 -2.37
CA ILE A 16 -1.95 6.49 -1.71
C ILE A 16 -2.92 6.04 -0.60
N GLN A 17 -3.92 6.84 -0.23
CA GLN A 17 -4.82 6.57 0.89
C GLN A 17 -5.75 5.37 0.62
N ALA A 18 -5.93 4.51 1.62
CA ALA A 18 -6.85 3.36 1.63
C ALA A 18 -6.83 2.45 0.37
N PRO A 19 -5.66 1.95 -0.08
CA PRO A 19 -5.56 1.12 -1.28
C PRO A 19 -6.19 -0.26 -1.13
N GLY A 20 -6.09 -0.89 0.03
CA GLY A 20 -6.47 -2.27 0.29
C GLY A 20 -7.95 -2.46 0.61
N GLY A 21 -8.47 -1.78 1.64
CA GLY A 21 -9.83 -2.03 2.15
C GLY A 21 -10.74 -0.79 2.17
N PRO A 22 -12.07 -0.95 1.99
CA PRO A 22 -13.03 0.16 2.05
C PRO A 22 -13.05 0.89 3.40
N GLY A 23 -12.63 0.24 4.49
CA GLY A 23 -12.52 0.83 5.83
C GLY A 23 -11.09 1.14 6.31
N GLU A 24 -10.08 1.01 5.44
CA GLU A 24 -8.66 1.12 5.82
C GLU A 24 -8.30 2.53 6.32
N ASP A 25 -8.64 3.58 5.58
CA ASP A 25 -8.41 4.96 6.02
C ASP A 25 -9.48 5.91 5.47
N THR A 26 -10.50 6.18 6.27
CA THR A 26 -11.61 7.10 5.94
C THR A 26 -11.34 8.54 6.38
N SER A 27 -10.11 8.83 6.83
CA SER A 27 -9.72 10.17 7.30
C SER A 27 -10.02 11.24 6.26
N GLY A 28 -10.49 12.40 6.70
CA GLY A 28 -10.81 13.51 5.80
C GLY A 28 -12.06 13.28 4.93
N GLY A 29 -12.86 12.25 5.21
CA GLY A 29 -14.02 11.89 4.41
C GLY A 29 -13.64 11.19 3.10
N PHE A 30 -12.54 10.44 3.07
CA PHE A 30 -12.13 9.70 1.89
C PHE A 30 -13.08 8.51 1.63
N GLU A 31 -13.76 8.52 0.48
CA GLU A 31 -14.83 7.58 0.16
C GLU A 31 -14.39 6.42 -0.75
N TYR A 32 -13.14 6.43 -1.24
CA TYR A 32 -12.65 5.51 -2.26
C TYR A 32 -11.76 4.38 -1.70
N GLY A 33 -12.00 3.94 -0.46
CA GLY A 33 -11.22 2.85 0.12
C GLY A 33 -11.32 1.54 -0.67
N GLY A 34 -10.23 0.78 -0.71
CA GLY A 34 -10.15 -0.49 -1.46
C GLY A 34 -10.03 -0.30 -2.97
N TRP A 35 -9.61 0.88 -3.43
CA TRP A 35 -9.54 1.19 -4.85
C TRP A 35 -8.57 0.30 -5.64
N THR A 36 -7.62 -0.41 -5.01
CA THR A 36 -6.73 -1.34 -5.73
C THR A 36 -7.42 -2.64 -6.14
N VAL A 37 -8.48 -3.07 -5.43
CA VAL A 37 -9.13 -4.38 -5.63
C VAL A 37 -9.51 -4.67 -7.08
N PRO A 38 -10.15 -3.75 -7.84
CA PRO A 38 -10.50 -4.00 -9.24
C PRO A 38 -9.30 -4.01 -10.21
N TYR A 39 -8.13 -3.54 -9.78
CA TYR A 39 -6.92 -3.44 -10.60
C TYR A 39 -5.82 -4.44 -10.21
N PHE A 40 -5.98 -5.15 -9.10
CA PHE A 40 -4.99 -6.09 -8.62
C PHE A 40 -4.97 -7.34 -9.50
N ASP A 41 -3.79 -7.70 -10.00
CA ASP A 41 -3.57 -8.80 -10.92
C ASP A 41 -2.40 -9.70 -10.48
N ASP A 42 -2.14 -10.76 -11.25
CA ASP A 42 -1.07 -11.72 -10.97
C ASP A 42 0.31 -11.05 -10.90
N PHE A 43 0.55 -10.03 -11.73
CA PHE A 43 1.81 -9.29 -11.71
C PHE A 43 1.97 -8.49 -10.42
N SER A 44 0.90 -7.80 -9.99
CA SER A 44 0.88 -7.07 -8.72
C SER A 44 1.15 -8.00 -7.53
N GLY A 45 0.55 -9.21 -7.54
CA GLY A 45 0.81 -10.26 -6.56
C GLY A 45 2.27 -10.69 -6.53
N GLN A 46 2.86 -10.97 -7.71
CA GLN A 46 4.27 -11.36 -7.83
C GLN A 46 5.21 -10.29 -7.28
N VAL A 47 4.98 -9.01 -7.58
CA VAL A 47 5.79 -7.92 -7.04
C VAL A 47 5.68 -7.84 -5.51
N MET A 48 4.48 -7.99 -4.95
CA MET A 48 4.28 -8.00 -3.49
C MET A 48 5.03 -9.17 -2.85
N ASP A 49 4.94 -10.37 -3.42
CA ASP A 49 5.63 -11.56 -2.93
C ASP A 49 7.16 -11.41 -3.02
N GLU A 50 7.69 -10.86 -4.10
CA GLU A 50 9.13 -10.63 -4.26
C GLU A 50 9.67 -9.61 -3.24
N GLN A 51 8.92 -8.53 -2.99
CA GLN A 51 9.37 -7.47 -2.09
C GLN A 51 9.15 -7.81 -0.60
N THR A 52 8.15 -8.65 -0.29
CA THR A 52 7.77 -8.98 1.10
C THR A 52 8.06 -10.44 1.52
N GLY A 53 8.49 -11.29 0.59
CA GLY A 53 8.80 -12.70 0.85
C GLY A 53 10.17 -12.98 1.48
N HIS A 54 10.96 -11.94 1.72
CA HIS A 54 12.28 -12.03 2.37
C HIS A 54 12.27 -11.26 3.70
N PRO A 55 13.19 -11.53 4.65
CA PRO A 55 13.28 -10.73 5.86
C PRO A 55 13.60 -9.25 5.55
N PHE A 56 12.77 -8.33 6.03
CA PHE A 56 12.97 -6.88 5.95
C PHE A 56 12.60 -6.20 7.27
N ASP A 57 13.08 -4.97 7.44
CA ASP A 57 12.67 -4.07 8.51
C ASP A 57 11.66 -3.06 7.94
N LEU A 58 10.58 -2.76 8.67
CA LEU A 58 9.61 -1.76 8.28
C LEU A 58 9.94 -0.39 8.88
N LEU A 59 9.86 0.64 8.04
CA LEU A 59 9.84 2.03 8.46
C LEU A 59 8.49 2.63 8.07
N LEU A 60 7.63 2.88 9.07
CA LEU A 60 6.28 3.40 8.87
C LEU A 60 6.12 4.76 9.56
N GLY A 61 5.30 5.63 8.95
CA GLY A 61 4.75 6.77 9.67
C GLY A 61 3.70 6.31 10.69
N ARG A 62 3.52 7.08 11.77
CA ARG A 62 2.57 6.75 12.85
C ARG A 62 1.16 6.43 12.32
N LYS A 63 0.63 7.23 11.39
CA LYS A 63 -0.71 7.01 10.84
C LYS A 63 -0.83 5.65 10.12
N THR A 64 0.18 5.27 9.33
CA THR A 64 0.20 3.96 8.64
C THR A 64 0.35 2.80 9.62
N TYR A 65 1.01 3.00 10.76
CA TYR A 65 1.10 1.98 11.81
C TYR A 65 -0.21 1.78 12.58
N ASP A 66 -1.01 2.85 12.72
CA ASP A 66 -2.27 2.84 13.47
C ASP A 66 -3.48 2.33 12.65
N ILE A 67 -3.33 2.21 11.32
CA ILE A 67 -4.31 1.64 10.39
C ILE A 67 -4.26 0.11 10.45
#